data_AF-A0AB35R6D5-F1
#
_entry.id   AF-A0AB35R6D5-F1
#
_cell.length_a   1.000
_cell.length_b   1.000
_cell.length_c   1.000
_cell.angle_alpha   90.00
_cell.angle_beta   90.00
_cell.angle_gamma   90.00
#
_symmetry.space_group_name_H-M   'P 1'
#
loop_
_entity.id
_entity.type
_entity.pdbx_description
1 polymer ?
#
loop_
_entity_poly.entity_id
_entity_poly.type
_entity_poly.pdbx_seq_one_letter_code
_entity_poly.pdbx_strand_id
1 'polypeptide(L)'
;MTRMASTSKSKELKSIAEEASFQLACSMEFTRWMVSLSKAIQLDLEHEDGRNIQGLADLSQYIAEVHLGDVERACKAIDLSLNQSGGDQ
;
A
#
# COMPACT_ATOMS: atom_id res chain seq x y z
N MET A 1 -18.13 35.08 6.09
CA MET A 1 -18.07 33.88 5.22
C MET A 1 -16.87 32.96 5.50
N THR A 2 -15.88 33.36 6.30
CA THR A 2 -14.60 32.65 6.52
C THR A 2 -14.69 31.31 7.28
N ARG A 3 -15.73 31.09 8.11
CA ARG A 3 -15.84 29.91 8.99
C ARG A 3 -16.23 28.62 8.24
N MET A 4 -17.03 28.71 7.18
CA MET A 4 -17.46 27.52 6.41
C MET A 4 -16.32 26.96 5.55
N ALA A 5 -15.49 27.82 4.93
CA ALA A 5 -14.33 27.41 4.14
C ALA A 5 -13.27 26.68 4.99
N SER A 6 -13.00 27.18 6.20
CA SER A 6 -12.08 26.55 7.16
C SER A 6 -12.52 25.14 7.58
N THR A 7 -13.82 24.90 7.69
CA THR A 7 -14.36 23.58 8.09
C THR A 7 -14.31 22.57 6.93
N SER A 8 -14.44 23.04 5.68
CA SER A 8 -14.33 22.20 4.48
C SER A 8 -12.90 21.69 4.28
N LYS A 9 -11.92 22.61 4.35
CA LYS A 9 -10.49 22.28 4.22
C LYS A 9 -10.02 21.30 5.29
N SER A 10 -10.48 21.44 6.53
CA SER A 10 -10.15 20.51 7.61
C SER A 10 -10.71 19.10 7.38
N LYS A 11 -11.90 18.96 6.77
CA LYS A 11 -12.47 17.65 6.42
C LYS A 11 -11.71 16.99 5.28
N GLU A 12 -11.28 17.77 4.29
CA GLU A 12 -10.48 17.28 3.16
C GLU A 12 -9.12 16.77 3.62
N LEU A 13 -8.38 17.56 4.41
CA LEU A 13 -7.11 17.13 4.99
C LEU A 13 -7.25 15.89 5.88
N LYS A 14 -8.35 15.79 6.64
CA LYS A 14 -8.66 14.59 7.41
C LYS A 14 -8.84 13.37 6.50
N SER A 15 -9.61 13.50 5.42
CA SER A 15 -9.82 12.41 4.45
C SER A 15 -8.51 11.95 3.82
N ILE A 16 -7.61 12.88 3.49
CA ILE A 16 -6.28 12.55 2.92
C ILE A 16 -5.44 11.77 3.95
N ALA A 17 -5.45 12.21 5.22
CA ALA A 17 -4.73 11.52 6.29
C ALA A 17 -5.28 10.12 6.58
N GLU A 18 -6.60 9.94 6.50
CA GLU A 18 -7.27 8.64 6.63
C GLU A 18 -6.88 7.70 5.49
N GLU A 19 -6.85 8.19 4.25
CA GLU A 19 -6.41 7.41 3.08
C GLU A 19 -4.93 7.02 3.20
N ALA A 20 -4.04 7.94 3.56
CA ALA A 20 -2.63 7.63 3.78
C ALA A 20 -2.42 6.56 4.87
N SER A 21 -3.21 6.64 5.95
CA SER A 21 -3.18 5.66 7.04
C SER A 21 -3.69 4.29 6.58
N PHE A 22 -4.72 4.26 5.73
CA PHE A 22 -5.24 3.04 5.12
C PHE A 22 -4.19 2.37 4.23
N GLN A 23 -3.50 3.14 3.38
CA GLN A 23 -2.43 2.61 2.51
C GLN A 23 -1.28 2.02 3.33
N LEU A 24 -0.90 2.64 4.45
CA LEU A 24 0.09 2.07 5.37
C LEU A 24 -0.37 0.73 5.97
N ALA A 25 -1.64 0.60 6.34
CA ALA A 25 -2.20 -0.66 6.81
C ALA A 25 -2.14 -1.74 5.72
N CYS A 26 -2.47 -1.40 4.47
CA CYS A 26 -2.32 -2.31 3.33
C CYS A 26 -0.86 -2.75 3.13
N SER A 27 0.11 -1.83 3.22
CA SER A 27 1.54 -2.15 3.11
C SER A 27 2.04 -3.05 4.24
N MET A 28 1.50 -2.89 5.46
CA MET A 28 1.80 -3.81 6.58
C MET A 28 1.29 -5.21 6.29
N GLU A 29 0.06 -5.36 5.78
CA GLU A 29 -0.47 -6.67 5.38
C GLU A 29 0.36 -7.27 4.25
N PHE A 30 0.64 -6.52 3.18
CA PHE A 30 1.50 -6.97 2.09
C PHE A 30 2.85 -7.50 2.61
N THR A 31 3.49 -6.77 3.52
CA THR A 31 4.76 -7.20 4.12
C THR A 31 4.63 -8.55 4.84
N ARG A 32 3.52 -8.79 5.57
CA ARG A 32 3.25 -10.07 6.23
C ARG A 32 3.07 -11.22 5.23
N TRP A 33 2.42 -10.96 4.10
CA TRP A 33 2.29 -11.93 3.01
C TRP A 33 3.66 -12.28 2.42
N MET A 34 4.51 -11.30 2.14
CA MET A 34 5.85 -11.54 1.59
C MET A 34 6.75 -12.31 2.56
N VAL A 35 6.67 -12.02 3.88
CA VAL A 35 7.36 -12.81 4.91
C VAL A 35 6.85 -14.26 4.93
N SER A 36 5.54 -14.46 4.82
CA SER A 36 4.94 -15.80 4.80
C SER A 36 5.39 -16.61 3.57
N LEU A 37 5.42 -15.99 2.39
CA LEU A 37 5.92 -16.63 1.16
C LEU A 37 7.40 -16.98 1.25
N SER A 38 8.21 -16.08 1.81
CA SER A 38 9.65 -16.32 2.02
C SER A 38 9.87 -17.53 2.94
N LYS A 39 9.07 -17.65 4.01
CA LYS A 39 9.09 -18.82 4.91
C LYS A 39 8.61 -20.09 4.22
N ALA A 40 7.56 -19.99 3.40
CA ALA A 40 7.07 -21.15 2.64
C ALA A 40 8.14 -21.69 1.69
N ILE A 41 8.88 -20.80 1.00
CA ILE A 41 10.01 -21.19 0.14
C ILE A 41 11.13 -21.87 0.96
N GLN A 42 11.47 -21.31 2.13
CA GLN A 42 12.48 -21.92 3.02
C GLN A 42 12.05 -23.32 3.49
N LEU A 43 10.81 -23.48 3.94
CA LEU A 43 10.29 -24.77 4.41
C LEU A 43 10.18 -25.78 3.27
N ASP A 44 9.84 -25.35 2.04
CA ASP A 44 9.80 -26.21 0.88
C ASP A 44 11.19 -26.75 0.51
N LEU A 45 12.22 -25.91 0.63
CA LEU A 45 13.63 -26.33 0.51
C LEU A 45 14.03 -27.34 1.58
N GLU A 46 13.58 -27.14 2.82
CA GLU A 46 13.96 -27.97 3.97
C GLU A 46 13.25 -29.32 4.03
N HIS A 47 12.01 -29.40 3.52
CA HIS A 47 11.13 -30.55 3.76
C HIS A 47 10.56 -31.20 2.50
N GLU A 48 10.53 -30.47 1.38
CA GLU A 48 9.87 -30.91 0.15
C GLU A 48 10.82 -30.96 -1.06
N ASP A 49 12.14 -30.92 -0.80
CA ASP A 49 13.22 -30.89 -1.80
C ASP A 49 13.10 -29.73 -2.82
N GLY A 50 12.41 -28.65 -2.43
CA GLY A 50 12.23 -27.48 -3.26
C GLY A 50 11.25 -27.65 -4.44
N ARG A 51 10.38 -28.67 -4.39
CA ARG A 51 9.44 -28.99 -5.48
C ARG A 51 8.49 -27.84 -5.85
N ASN A 52 8.16 -26.95 -4.92
CA ASN A 52 7.20 -25.88 -5.11
C ASN A 52 7.82 -24.48 -5.20
N ILE A 53 9.15 -24.35 -5.05
CA ILE A 53 9.84 -23.05 -5.00
C ILE A 53 9.50 -22.17 -6.19
N GLN A 54 9.50 -22.70 -7.42
CA GLN A 54 9.24 -21.88 -8.60
C GLN A 54 7.84 -21.26 -8.55
N GLY A 55 6.81 -22.06 -8.23
CA GLY A 55 5.44 -21.55 -8.12
C GLY A 55 5.27 -20.54 -6.98
N LEU A 56 5.96 -20.75 -5.85
CA LEU A 56 5.97 -19.80 -4.74
C LEU A 56 6.70 -18.49 -5.10
N ALA A 57 7.80 -18.58 -5.85
CA ALA A 57 8.55 -17.43 -6.34
C ALA A 57 7.71 -16.61 -7.33
N ASP A 58 7.10 -17.27 -8.32
CA ASP A 58 6.22 -16.65 -9.31
C ASP A 58 5.03 -15.96 -8.64
N LEU A 59 4.42 -16.61 -7.64
CA LEU A 59 3.34 -16.00 -6.84
C LEU A 59 3.82 -14.78 -6.07
N SER A 60 5.00 -14.85 -5.44
CA SER A 60 5.58 -13.71 -4.71
C SER A 60 5.86 -12.52 -5.62
N GLN A 61 6.34 -12.77 -6.84
CA GLN A 61 6.58 -11.76 -7.84
C GLN A 61 5.27 -11.10 -8.28
N TYR A 62 4.26 -11.91 -8.64
CA TYR A 62 2.96 -11.40 -9.05
C TYR A 62 2.33 -10.49 -7.97
N ILE A 63 2.34 -10.92 -6.70
CA ILE A 63 1.77 -10.13 -5.60
C ILE A 63 2.55 -8.82 -5.41
N ALA A 64 3.89 -8.85 -5.51
CA ALA A 64 4.73 -7.67 -5.40
C ALA A 64 4.48 -6.65 -6.53
N GLU A 65 4.35 -7.11 -7.77
CA GLU A 65 4.08 -6.26 -8.92
C GLU A 65 2.70 -5.60 -8.83
N VAL A 66 1.66 -6.37 -8.46
CA VAL A 66 0.30 -5.84 -8.27
C VAL A 66 0.27 -4.80 -7.14
N HIS A 67 0.87 -5.12 -5.99
CA HIS A 67 0.91 -4.20 -4.85
C HIS A 67 1.68 -2.91 -5.16
N LEU A 68 2.82 -2.99 -5.86
CA LEU A 68 3.57 -1.82 -6.28
C LEU A 68 2.71 -0.89 -7.14
N GLY A 69 1.97 -1.45 -8.11
CA GLY A 69 1.06 -0.66 -8.95
C GLY A 69 -0.06 0.03 -8.16
N ASP A 70 -0.59 -0.62 -7.12
CA ASP A 70 -1.58 -0.01 -6.21
C ASP A 70 -0.98 1.13 -5.38
N VAL A 71 0.20 0.91 -4.79
CA VAL A 71 0.90 1.91 -3.97
C VAL A 71 1.25 3.15 -4.81
N GLU A 72 1.79 2.97 -6.03
CA GLU A 72 2.09 4.10 -6.92
C GLU A 72 0.86 4.92 -7.27
N ARG A 73 -0.28 4.26 -7.51
CA ARG A 73 -1.56 4.95 -7.77
C ARG A 73 -2.03 5.72 -6.55
N ALA A 74 -1.95 5.11 -5.38
CA ALA A 74 -2.37 5.74 -4.13
C ALA A 74 -1.49 6.94 -3.77
N CYS A 75 -0.17 6.83 -3.90
CA CYS A 75 0.76 7.94 -3.71
C CYS A 75 0.42 9.12 -4.65
N LYS A 76 0.22 8.87 -5.94
CA LYS A 76 -0.18 9.91 -6.91
C LYS A 76 -1.49 10.58 -6.52
N ALA A 77 -2.48 9.82 -6.04
CA ALA A 77 -3.78 10.35 -5.62
C ALA A 77 -3.66 11.23 -4.36
N ILE A 78 -2.87 10.79 -3.37
CA ILE A 78 -2.59 11.55 -2.15
C ILE A 78 -1.84 12.84 -2.49
N ASP A 79 -0.79 12.78 -3.32
CA ASP A 79 -0.02 13.95 -3.74
C ASP A 79 -0.89 14.97 -4.48
N LEU A 80 -1.74 14.51 -5.40
CA LEU A 80 -2.69 15.36 -6.11
C LEU A 80 -3.65 16.04 -5.13
N SER A 81 -4.19 15.29 -4.17
CA SER A 81 -5.13 15.81 -3.17
C SER A 81 -4.47 16.84 -2.24
N LEU A 82 -3.24 16.58 -1.81
CA LEU A 82 -2.46 17.53 -0.99
C LEU A 82 -2.17 18.83 -1.74
N ASN A 83 -1.77 18.74 -3.02
CA ASN A 83 -1.50 19.91 -3.85
C ASN A 83 -2.76 20.75 -4.09
N GLN A 84 -3.91 20.11 -4.30
CA GLN A 84 -5.20 20.80 -4.44
C GLN A 84 -5.64 21.48 -3.13
N SER A 85 -5.46 20.79 -1.99
CA SER A 85 -5.70 21.36 -0.67
C SER A 85 -4.75 22.52 -0.30
N GLY A 86 -3.57 22.59 -0.93
CA GLY A 86 -2.54 23.61 -0.70
C GLY A 86 -2.68 24.91 -1.52
N GLY A 87 -3.51 24.92 -2.57
CA GLY A 87 -3.50 25.91 -3.66
C GLY A 87 -4.13 27.29 -3.42
N ASP A 88 -4.69 27.58 -2.24
CA ASP A 88 -5.24 28.90 -1.91
C ASP A 88 -4.39 29.57 -0.81
N GLN A 89 -3.40 30.37 -1.24
CA GLN A 89 -2.78 31.43 -0.44
C GLN A 89 -2.85 32.76 -1.18
#